data_AF-A0A368YXD1-F1
#
_entry.id   AF-A0A368YXD1-F1
#
_cell.length_a   1.000
_cell.length_b   1.000
_cell.length_c   1.000
_cell.angle_alpha   90.00
_cell.angle_beta   90.00
_cell.angle_gamma   90.00
#
_symmetry.space_group_name_H-M   'P 1'
#
loop_
_entity.id
_entity.type
_entity.pdbx_description
1 polymer ?
#
loop_
_entity_poly.entity_id
_entity_poly.type
_entity_poly.pdbx_seq_one_letter_code
_entity_poly.pdbx_strand_id
1 'polypeptide(L)'
;MQEKRFVTPILQINTIDGQSWDEFSDSICKQFDVFARKCQTIGYRASAKRDQSFDADLIALQDRIGNFTSRGGTFRFFLDYDYIRPGTGELHAYEASKILDVIHELIPDASPVLVATSFPSSVTDVAGENSGEFAEEEVKFHEVASRLIHNKFANVIFSDYGSINPIRNDGIVMANGWRPRIDYPFKGDRIFYYREKRKSIGKGKGKEYLTTYSQHYRSVASSIVSDERFKHDIASSDLSSWGVSQIRMASSGGVPSSSPSFWISVRMNIHIQQQLRRLGHYASPLSTFD
;
A
#
# COMPACT_ATOMS: atom_id res chain seq x y z
N MET A 1 -3.16 5.60 36.88
CA MET A 1 -3.10 6.21 35.53
C MET A 1 -2.90 5.06 34.56
N GLN A 2 -3.90 4.71 33.75
CA GLN A 2 -3.77 3.58 32.81
C GLN A 2 -2.80 3.98 31.69
N GLU A 3 -1.81 3.12 31.42
CA GLU A 3 -0.85 3.32 30.34
C GLU A 3 -1.60 3.33 29.01
N LYS A 4 -1.52 4.45 28.27
CA LYS A 4 -2.18 4.55 26.96
C LYS A 4 -1.44 3.67 25.96
N ARG A 5 -2.19 2.94 25.14
CA ARG A 5 -1.62 2.02 24.14
C ARG A 5 -1.14 2.78 22.89
N PHE A 6 -0.02 2.33 22.32
CA PHE A 6 0.52 2.78 21.02
C PHE A 6 -0.19 2.13 19.82
N VAL A 7 -1.51 1.98 19.90
CA VAL A 7 -2.35 1.45 18.81
C VAL A 7 -3.23 2.59 18.31
N THR A 8 -3.40 2.66 16.98
CA THR A 8 -4.38 3.56 16.35
C THR A 8 -5.64 2.77 16.01
N PRO A 9 -6.65 2.70 16.90
CA PRO A 9 -7.95 2.17 16.52
C PRO A 9 -8.59 3.03 15.43
N ILE A 10 -9.22 2.40 14.46
CA ILE A 10 -10.00 3.06 13.42
C ILE A 10 -11.48 3.03 13.82
N LEU A 11 -12.15 4.17 13.75
CA LEU A 11 -13.60 4.26 13.93
C LEU A 11 -14.30 3.39 12.90
N GLN A 12 -15.26 2.59 13.36
CA GLN A 12 -16.03 1.70 12.50
C GLN A 12 -17.34 2.39 12.13
N ILE A 13 -17.44 2.81 10.88
CA ILE A 13 -18.63 3.41 10.31
C ILE A 13 -19.51 2.29 9.79
N ASN A 14 -20.53 1.93 10.56
CA ASN A 14 -21.53 0.94 10.20
C ASN A 14 -22.90 1.57 10.38
N THR A 15 -23.58 1.85 9.27
CA THR A 15 -24.98 2.23 9.29
C THR A 15 -25.83 0.95 9.38
N ILE A 16 -26.81 0.94 10.26
CA ILE A 16 -27.80 -0.14 10.37
C ILE A 16 -29.05 0.29 9.62
N ASP A 17 -29.66 -0.62 8.86
CA ASP A 17 -30.90 -0.34 8.14
C ASP A 17 -31.99 0.16 9.12
N GLY A 18 -32.55 1.34 8.84
CA GLY A 18 -33.57 1.98 9.67
C GLY A 18 -33.04 2.76 10.89
N GLN A 19 -31.72 2.85 11.08
CA GLN A 19 -31.12 3.65 12.15
C GLN A 19 -31.33 5.14 11.90
N SER A 20 -31.80 5.86 12.92
CA SER A 20 -31.90 7.32 12.86
C SER A 20 -30.53 7.99 12.95
N TRP A 21 -30.44 9.24 12.51
CA TRP A 21 -29.20 10.03 12.62
C TRP A 21 -28.73 10.16 14.07
N ASP A 22 -29.64 10.38 15.02
CA ASP A 22 -29.30 10.54 16.43
C ASP A 22 -28.72 9.24 17.01
N GLU A 23 -29.30 8.09 16.69
CA GLU A 23 -28.77 6.78 17.11
C GLU A 23 -27.40 6.50 16.52
N PHE A 24 -27.18 6.87 15.27
CA PHE A 24 -25.88 6.73 14.60
C PHE A 24 -24.83 7.64 15.25
N SER A 25 -25.16 8.92 15.42
CA SER A 25 -24.29 9.93 16.05
C SER A 25 -23.91 9.53 17.49
N ASP A 26 -24.88 9.05 18.28
CA ASP A 26 -24.63 8.53 19.62
C ASP A 26 -23.67 7.33 19.61
N SER A 27 -23.82 6.43 18.64
CA SER A 27 -22.99 5.22 18.53
C SER A 27 -21.53 5.57 18.22
N ILE A 28 -21.30 6.41 17.21
CA ILE A 28 -19.94 6.80 16.82
C ILE A 28 -19.26 7.64 17.91
N CYS A 29 -20.01 8.52 18.59
CA CYS A 29 -19.52 9.28 19.74
C CYS A 29 -19.11 8.37 20.90
N LYS A 30 -19.93 7.38 21.26
CA LYS A 30 -19.61 6.39 22.30
C LYS A 30 -18.34 5.61 21.94
N GLN A 31 -18.18 5.21 20.68
CA GLN A 31 -16.97 4.53 20.21
C GLN A 31 -15.74 5.43 20.36
N PHE A 32 -15.83 6.70 19.92
CA PHE A 32 -14.77 7.69 20.08
C PHE A 32 -14.34 7.84 21.53
N ASP A 33 -15.30 8.02 22.45
CA ASP A 33 -15.03 8.23 23.88
C ASP A 33 -14.39 6.99 24.55
N VAL A 34 -14.69 5.78 24.06
CA VAL A 34 -14.01 4.55 24.50
C VAL A 34 -12.55 4.55 24.03
N PHE A 35 -12.28 4.93 22.78
CA PHE A 35 -10.92 4.99 22.25
C PHE A 35 -10.09 6.11 22.90
N ALA A 36 -10.66 7.30 23.06
CA ALA A 36 -9.99 8.46 23.63
C ALA A 36 -9.49 8.23 25.07
N ARG A 37 -10.18 7.37 25.84
CA ARG A 37 -9.74 6.96 27.18
C ARG A 37 -8.56 6.00 27.19
N LYS A 38 -8.34 5.23 26.12
CA LYS A 38 -7.38 4.10 26.07
C LYS A 38 -6.19 4.33 25.15
N CYS A 39 -6.33 5.19 24.16
CA CYS A 39 -5.38 5.36 23.06
C CYS A 39 -4.89 6.80 22.97
N GLN A 40 -3.65 6.97 22.50
CA GLN A 40 -3.09 8.29 22.18
C GLN A 40 -3.49 8.75 20.78
N THR A 41 -3.82 7.81 19.89
CA THR A 41 -4.25 8.10 18.53
C THR A 41 -5.60 7.46 18.27
N ILE A 42 -6.45 8.13 17.49
CA ILE A 42 -7.68 7.58 16.92
C ILE A 42 -7.64 7.85 15.42
N GLY A 43 -8.06 6.89 14.61
CA GLY A 43 -8.16 7.05 13.16
C GLY A 43 -9.60 7.07 12.68
N TYR A 44 -9.84 7.79 11.59
CA TYR A 44 -11.05 7.72 10.79
C TYR A 44 -10.64 7.45 9.34
N ARG A 45 -11.30 6.52 8.63
CA ARG A 45 -10.98 6.19 7.23
C ARG A 45 -12.13 6.58 6.32
N ALA A 46 -11.93 7.63 5.53
CA ALA A 46 -12.83 8.05 4.46
C ALA A 46 -12.38 7.38 3.15
N SER A 47 -13.23 6.54 2.57
CA SER A 47 -12.99 5.99 1.23
C SER A 47 -13.50 6.98 0.18
N ALA A 48 -12.61 7.70 -0.51
CA ALA A 48 -12.96 8.74 -1.48
C ALA A 48 -13.97 8.29 -2.56
N LYS A 49 -14.01 6.99 -2.87
CA LYS A 49 -14.94 6.41 -3.86
C LYS A 49 -16.24 5.85 -3.31
N ARG A 50 -16.33 5.60 -2.00
CA ARG A 50 -17.43 4.81 -1.40
C ARG A 50 -18.14 5.53 -0.27
N ASP A 51 -17.44 6.47 0.35
CA ASP A 51 -17.95 7.25 1.46
C ASP A 51 -18.20 8.67 0.96
N GLN A 52 -19.47 8.96 0.65
CA GLN A 52 -19.89 10.28 0.18
C GLN A 52 -20.36 11.18 1.32
N SER A 53 -20.44 10.66 2.55
CA SER A 53 -21.05 11.34 3.71
C SER A 53 -20.11 11.42 4.93
N PHE A 54 -18.81 11.19 4.73
CA PHE A 54 -17.83 11.27 5.82
C PHE A 54 -17.82 12.65 6.51
N ASP A 55 -18.19 13.71 5.79
CA ASP A 55 -18.30 15.06 6.31
C ASP A 55 -19.33 15.15 7.45
N ALA A 56 -20.49 14.52 7.29
CA ALA A 56 -21.51 14.47 8.34
C ALA A 56 -20.99 13.77 9.62
N ASP A 57 -20.25 12.66 9.46
CA ASP A 57 -19.65 11.92 10.57
C ASP A 57 -18.60 12.77 11.30
N LEU A 58 -17.78 13.51 10.55
CA LEU A 58 -16.77 14.39 11.11
C LEU A 58 -17.38 15.61 11.80
N ILE A 59 -18.48 16.16 11.27
CA ILE A 59 -19.25 17.24 11.93
C ILE A 59 -19.77 16.75 13.29
N ALA A 60 -20.33 15.54 13.36
CA ALA A 60 -20.81 14.96 14.62
C ALA A 60 -19.70 14.76 15.67
N LEU A 61 -18.45 14.54 15.21
CA LEU A 61 -17.29 14.29 16.06
C LEU A 61 -16.42 15.52 16.32
N GLN A 62 -16.65 16.65 15.63
CA GLN A 62 -15.75 17.80 15.57
C GLN A 62 -15.28 18.27 16.96
N ASP A 63 -16.22 18.56 17.87
CA ASP A 63 -15.92 19.02 19.22
C ASP A 63 -15.13 18.00 20.05
N ARG A 64 -15.45 16.71 19.88
CA ARG A 64 -14.75 15.61 20.57
C ARG A 64 -13.33 15.48 20.07
N ILE A 65 -13.13 15.61 18.76
CA ILE A 65 -11.81 15.58 18.14
C ILE A 65 -10.98 16.77 18.64
N GLY A 66 -11.52 17.99 18.61
CA GLY A 66 -10.83 19.18 19.12
C GLY A 66 -10.45 19.07 20.61
N ASN A 67 -11.34 18.55 21.45
CA ASN A 67 -11.03 18.30 22.86
C ASN A 67 -9.99 17.17 23.06
N PHE A 68 -9.97 16.18 22.16
CA PHE A 68 -8.98 15.11 22.20
C PHE A 68 -7.60 15.60 21.76
N THR A 69 -7.50 16.37 20.67
CA THR A 69 -6.25 16.91 20.15
C THR A 69 -5.64 17.96 21.07
N SER A 70 -6.45 18.86 21.64
CA SER A 70 -5.99 19.86 22.62
C SER A 70 -5.38 19.27 23.89
N ARG A 71 -5.72 18.01 24.22
CA ARG A 71 -5.13 17.25 25.35
C ARG A 71 -3.92 16.40 24.94
N GLY A 72 -3.36 16.64 23.75
CA GLY A 72 -2.22 15.90 23.19
C GLY A 72 -2.58 14.56 22.54
N GLY A 73 -3.86 14.29 22.29
CA GLY A 73 -4.27 13.19 21.43
C GLY A 73 -3.96 13.46 19.96
N THR A 74 -3.89 12.42 19.14
CA THR A 74 -3.69 12.54 17.69
C THR A 74 -4.87 11.96 16.94
N PHE A 75 -5.56 12.77 16.15
CA PHE A 75 -6.60 12.28 15.26
C PHE A 75 -6.04 12.09 13.85
N ARG A 76 -6.07 10.86 13.32
CA ARG A 76 -5.60 10.53 11.97
C ARG A 76 -6.78 10.43 11.01
N PHE A 77 -6.79 11.27 9.98
CA PHE A 77 -7.78 11.20 8.91
C PHE A 77 -7.18 10.48 7.71
N PHE A 78 -7.55 9.22 7.50
CA PHE A 78 -7.13 8.42 6.37
C PHE A 78 -8.05 8.71 5.18
N LEU A 79 -7.53 9.43 4.19
CA LEU A 79 -8.19 9.66 2.91
C LEU A 79 -7.73 8.59 1.91
N ASP A 80 -8.62 7.66 1.61
CA ASP A 80 -8.30 6.44 0.90
C ASP A 80 -8.88 6.43 -0.52
N TYR A 81 -7.98 6.46 -1.49
CA TYR A 81 -8.28 6.43 -2.92
C TYR A 81 -8.32 5.01 -3.50
N ASP A 82 -8.02 3.99 -2.69
CA ASP A 82 -7.98 2.59 -3.10
C ASP A 82 -6.99 2.43 -4.27
N TYR A 83 -7.40 1.76 -5.36
CA TYR A 83 -6.62 1.71 -6.59
C TYR A 83 -6.69 3.02 -7.40
N ILE A 84 -5.56 3.65 -7.69
CA ILE A 84 -5.44 4.75 -8.65
C ILE A 84 -4.80 4.26 -9.95
N ARG A 85 -5.19 4.82 -11.08
CA ARG A 85 -4.65 4.38 -12.37
C ARG A 85 -3.23 4.93 -12.57
N PRO A 86 -2.32 4.19 -13.23
CA PRO A 86 -1.06 4.74 -13.70
C PRO A 86 -1.26 6.04 -14.49
N GLY A 87 -0.41 7.03 -14.24
CA GLY A 87 -0.49 8.37 -14.81
C GLY A 87 -1.54 9.31 -14.20
N THR A 88 -2.32 8.90 -13.19
CA THR A 88 -3.36 9.78 -12.58
C THR A 88 -3.01 10.33 -11.21
N GLY A 89 -1.76 10.17 -10.75
CA GLY A 89 -1.33 10.63 -9.42
C GLY A 89 -1.58 12.14 -9.19
N GLU A 90 -1.25 12.99 -10.16
CA GLU A 90 -1.48 14.44 -10.03
C GLU A 90 -2.96 14.81 -9.99
N LEU A 91 -3.79 14.16 -10.81
CA LEU A 91 -5.23 14.41 -10.84
C LEU A 91 -5.84 14.14 -9.45
N HIS A 92 -5.54 12.98 -8.87
CA HIS A 92 -6.04 12.63 -7.55
C HIS A 92 -5.45 13.51 -6.44
N ALA A 93 -4.24 14.04 -6.62
CA ALA A 93 -3.66 15.00 -5.68
C ALA A 93 -4.47 16.31 -5.61
N TYR A 94 -4.93 16.83 -6.75
CA TYR A 94 -5.80 18.01 -6.79
C TYR A 94 -7.19 17.75 -6.22
N GLU A 95 -7.73 16.54 -6.39
CA GLU A 95 -8.98 16.14 -5.76
C GLU A 95 -8.82 16.05 -4.23
N ALA A 96 -7.75 15.39 -3.78
CA ALA A 96 -7.45 15.20 -2.37
C ALA A 96 -7.19 16.54 -1.68
N SER A 97 -6.51 17.50 -2.32
CA SER A 97 -6.27 18.81 -1.72
C SER A 97 -7.58 19.53 -1.41
N LYS A 98 -8.58 19.45 -2.30
CA LYS A 98 -9.91 20.06 -2.05
C LYS A 98 -10.64 19.41 -0.89
N ILE A 99 -10.55 18.09 -0.76
CA ILE A 99 -11.13 17.37 0.38
C ILE A 99 -10.42 17.80 1.66
N LEU A 100 -9.08 17.80 1.66
CA LEU A 100 -8.28 18.19 2.81
C LEU A 100 -8.47 19.65 3.22
N ASP A 101 -8.86 20.53 2.30
CA ASP A 101 -9.27 21.90 2.62
C ASP A 101 -10.51 21.90 3.51
N VAL A 102 -11.54 21.12 3.16
CA VAL A 102 -12.74 20.95 3.99
C VAL A 102 -12.39 20.32 5.34
N ILE A 103 -11.50 19.32 5.34
CA ILE A 103 -11.03 18.70 6.59
C ILE A 103 -10.29 19.69 7.47
N HIS A 104 -9.49 20.60 6.90
CA HIS A 104 -8.78 21.61 7.68
C HIS A 104 -9.75 22.61 8.33
N GLU A 105 -10.83 22.98 7.64
CA GLU A 105 -11.87 23.85 8.18
C GLU A 105 -12.65 23.18 9.32
N LEU A 106 -12.96 21.89 9.18
CA LEU A 106 -13.68 21.13 10.22
C LEU A 106 -12.75 20.78 11.39
N ILE A 107 -11.57 20.25 11.12
CA ILE A 107 -10.66 19.64 12.09
C ILE A 107 -9.22 20.06 11.76
N PRO A 108 -8.81 21.29 12.13
CA PRO A 108 -7.51 21.84 11.75
C PRO A 108 -6.32 21.06 12.32
N ASP A 109 -6.50 20.44 13.49
CA ASP A 109 -5.46 19.65 14.18
C ASP A 109 -5.41 18.18 13.73
N ALA A 110 -6.17 17.78 12.70
CA ALA A 110 -6.08 16.43 12.16
C ALA A 110 -4.68 16.17 11.56
N SER A 111 -4.28 14.90 11.56
CA SER A 111 -3.12 14.40 10.83
C SER A 111 -3.59 13.63 9.60
N PRO A 112 -3.56 14.24 8.40
CA PRO A 112 -3.98 13.57 7.19
C PRO A 112 -3.05 12.42 6.82
N VAL A 113 -3.63 11.32 6.39
CA VAL A 113 -2.94 10.15 5.82
C VAL A 113 -3.53 9.91 4.43
N LEU A 114 -2.70 9.99 3.39
CA LEU A 114 -3.12 9.66 2.04
C LEU A 114 -2.84 8.19 1.77
N VAL A 115 -3.87 7.43 1.39
CA VAL A 115 -3.78 5.99 1.12
C VAL A 115 -4.16 5.72 -0.33
N ALA A 116 -3.26 5.10 -1.09
CA ALA A 116 -3.54 4.68 -2.46
C ALA A 116 -2.60 3.54 -2.92
N THR A 117 -2.88 2.95 -4.07
CA THR A 117 -1.98 2.03 -4.77
C THR A 117 -2.21 2.11 -6.27
N SER A 118 -1.15 2.16 -7.06
CA SER A 118 -1.24 1.99 -8.52
C SER A 118 -0.94 0.57 -8.99
N PHE A 119 -0.69 -0.36 -8.05
CA PHE A 119 -0.33 -1.72 -8.42
C PHE A 119 -1.51 -2.41 -9.14
N PRO A 120 -1.35 -2.80 -10.41
CA PRO A 120 -2.47 -3.24 -11.24
C PRO A 120 -2.93 -4.65 -10.87
N SER A 121 -4.17 -4.98 -11.25
CA SER A 121 -4.68 -6.35 -11.18
C SER A 121 -3.92 -7.28 -12.15
N SER A 122 -3.47 -6.76 -13.30
CA SER A 122 -2.50 -7.39 -14.19
C SER A 122 -1.40 -6.42 -14.62
N VAL A 123 -0.15 -6.84 -14.47
CA VAL A 123 1.02 -6.05 -14.89
C VAL A 123 1.07 -5.79 -16.40
N THR A 124 0.39 -6.61 -17.20
CA THR A 124 0.30 -6.44 -18.66
C THR A 124 -0.64 -5.32 -19.08
N ASP A 125 -1.48 -4.84 -18.18
CA ASP A 125 -2.40 -3.73 -18.46
C ASP A 125 -1.65 -2.39 -18.48
N VAL A 126 -0.45 -2.38 -17.89
CA VAL A 126 0.35 -1.16 -17.68
C VAL A 126 1.75 -1.27 -18.26
N ALA A 127 2.19 -2.48 -18.66
CA ALA A 127 3.52 -2.73 -19.19
C ALA A 127 3.56 -4.00 -20.08
N GLY A 128 4.76 -4.46 -20.49
CA GLY A 128 4.93 -5.49 -21.51
C GLY A 128 4.63 -6.95 -21.09
N GLU A 129 4.36 -7.83 -22.07
CA GLU A 129 3.90 -9.20 -21.80
C GLU A 129 4.88 -10.08 -20.99
N ASN A 130 6.19 -9.91 -21.22
CA ASN A 130 7.25 -10.72 -20.59
C ASN A 130 8.10 -9.94 -19.60
N SER A 131 8.19 -8.63 -19.79
CA SER A 131 8.91 -7.72 -18.92
C SER A 131 8.35 -6.32 -19.10
N GLY A 132 8.53 -5.49 -18.09
CA GLY A 132 7.97 -4.15 -18.09
C GLY A 132 8.45 -3.34 -16.90
N GLU A 133 8.14 -2.06 -16.94
CA GLU A 133 8.37 -1.11 -15.86
C GLU A 133 7.16 -0.19 -15.77
N PHE A 134 6.78 0.19 -14.56
CA PHE A 134 5.72 1.17 -14.31
C PHE A 134 5.99 1.94 -13.01
N ALA A 135 5.34 3.10 -12.89
CA ALA A 135 5.44 3.97 -11.73
C ALA A 135 4.49 3.56 -10.60
N GLU A 136 4.90 3.83 -9.36
CA GLU A 136 4.07 3.81 -8.17
C GLU A 136 3.43 5.19 -8.01
N GLU A 137 2.23 5.37 -8.58
CA GLU A 137 1.60 6.70 -8.68
C GLU A 137 1.22 7.27 -7.32
N GLU A 138 1.03 6.41 -6.31
CA GLU A 138 0.76 6.81 -4.93
C GLU A 138 1.86 7.72 -4.36
N VAL A 139 3.11 7.53 -4.82
CA VAL A 139 4.26 8.39 -4.47
C VAL A 139 4.04 9.79 -4.99
N LYS A 140 3.77 9.92 -6.29
CA LYS A 140 3.52 11.18 -6.96
C LYS A 140 2.26 11.87 -6.42
N PHE A 141 1.21 11.10 -6.18
CA PHE A 141 -0.04 11.54 -5.55
C PHE A 141 0.23 12.21 -4.20
N HIS A 142 0.96 11.52 -3.32
CA HIS A 142 1.31 12.03 -1.99
C HIS A 142 2.18 13.28 -2.07
N GLU A 143 3.22 13.29 -2.89
CA GLU A 143 4.14 14.43 -3.02
C GLU A 143 3.43 15.69 -3.50
N VAL A 144 2.58 15.56 -4.53
CA VAL A 144 1.85 16.70 -5.08
C VAL A 144 0.80 17.20 -4.11
N ALA A 145 0.04 16.30 -3.48
CA ALA A 145 -0.98 16.70 -2.51
C ALA A 145 -0.34 17.39 -1.30
N SER A 146 0.73 16.83 -0.74
CA SER A 146 1.49 17.41 0.38
C SER A 146 1.97 18.82 0.07
N ARG A 147 2.47 19.05 -1.15
CA ARG A 147 2.89 20.38 -1.60
C ARG A 147 1.72 21.36 -1.72
N LEU A 148 0.55 20.92 -2.20
CA LEU A 148 -0.62 21.79 -2.37
C LEU A 148 -1.19 22.28 -1.04
N ILE A 149 -1.07 21.49 0.03
CA ILE A 149 -1.65 21.80 1.35
C ILE A 149 -0.62 22.02 2.46
N HIS A 150 0.65 22.26 2.11
CA HIS A 150 1.76 22.41 3.06
C HIS A 150 1.58 23.54 4.08
N ASN A 151 0.73 24.53 3.77
CA ASN A 151 0.42 25.66 4.65
C ASN A 151 -0.78 25.41 5.57
N LYS A 152 -1.47 24.27 5.43
CA LYS A 152 -2.67 23.90 6.19
C LYS A 152 -2.38 22.85 7.25
N PHE A 153 -1.58 21.85 6.90
CA PHE A 153 -1.19 20.77 7.81
C PHE A 153 0.32 20.75 8.00
N ALA A 154 0.77 20.51 9.23
CA ALA A 154 2.19 20.40 9.53
C ALA A 154 2.87 19.24 8.78
N ASN A 155 2.14 18.14 8.54
CA ASN A 155 2.60 17.03 7.74
C ASN A 155 1.41 16.25 7.16
N VAL A 156 1.62 15.67 5.98
CA VAL A 156 0.72 14.72 5.32
C VAL A 156 1.42 13.39 5.26
N ILE A 157 0.84 12.36 5.87
CA ILE A 157 1.46 11.05 6.00
C ILE A 157 1.22 10.25 4.73
N PHE A 158 2.29 9.65 4.19
CA PHE A 158 2.22 8.67 3.10
C PHE A 158 1.75 7.33 3.64
N SER A 159 0.83 6.69 2.92
CA SER A 159 0.44 5.30 3.14
C SER A 159 0.03 4.67 1.81
N ASP A 160 0.18 3.36 1.72
CA ASP A 160 -0.23 2.59 0.56
C ASP A 160 -0.78 1.22 0.95
N TYR A 161 -1.02 0.37 -0.04
CA TYR A 161 -1.40 -1.02 0.16
C TYR A 161 -0.20 -1.99 0.13
N GLY A 162 1.03 -1.49 0.28
CA GLY A 162 2.24 -2.32 0.23
C GLY A 162 2.51 -2.89 -1.15
N SER A 163 2.29 -2.11 -2.22
CA SER A 163 2.49 -2.55 -3.61
C SER A 163 1.66 -3.80 -3.95
N ILE A 164 0.39 -3.84 -3.55
CA ILE A 164 -0.60 -4.86 -3.94
C ILE A 164 -1.86 -4.18 -4.47
N ASN A 165 -2.60 -4.90 -5.31
CA ASN A 165 -3.93 -4.47 -5.71
C ASN A 165 -4.93 -4.78 -4.57
N PRO A 166 -5.79 -3.84 -4.17
CA PRO A 166 -6.70 -3.99 -3.05
C PRO A 166 -7.91 -4.87 -3.39
N ILE A 167 -8.19 -5.08 -4.68
CA ILE A 167 -9.23 -5.98 -5.15
C ILE A 167 -8.66 -7.40 -5.19
N ARG A 168 -9.24 -8.28 -4.38
CA ARG A 168 -8.86 -9.70 -4.34
C ARG A 168 -9.36 -10.42 -5.59
N ASN A 169 -8.48 -11.21 -6.19
CA ASN A 169 -8.79 -12.03 -7.36
C ASN A 169 -9.31 -13.44 -6.97
N ASP A 170 -10.13 -13.55 -5.92
CA ASP A 170 -10.55 -14.85 -5.37
C ASP A 170 -11.40 -15.68 -6.36
N GLY A 171 -12.07 -15.01 -7.31
CA GLY A 171 -12.89 -15.66 -8.34
C GLY A 171 -12.13 -16.07 -9.62
N ILE A 172 -10.82 -15.76 -9.74
CA ILE A 172 -10.06 -16.07 -10.96
C ILE A 172 -9.58 -17.53 -10.93
N VAL A 173 -10.29 -18.38 -11.67
CA VAL A 173 -9.84 -19.76 -11.93
C VAL A 173 -8.68 -19.71 -12.92
N MET A 174 -7.47 -19.96 -12.42
CA MET A 174 -6.23 -20.07 -13.22
C MET A 174 -6.21 -21.37 -14.05
N ALA A 175 -7.12 -21.51 -15.02
CA ALA A 175 -7.26 -22.72 -15.85
C ALA A 175 -5.97 -23.11 -16.62
N ASN A 176 -5.04 -22.18 -16.79
CA ASN A 176 -3.76 -22.38 -17.48
C ASN A 176 -2.52 -22.31 -16.56
N GLY A 177 -2.71 -22.37 -15.24
CA GLY A 177 -1.64 -22.11 -14.26
C GLY A 177 -1.21 -20.64 -14.24
N TRP A 178 -0.24 -20.30 -13.38
CA TRP A 178 0.34 -18.96 -13.33
C TRP A 178 1.63 -18.89 -14.14
N ARG A 179 2.01 -17.66 -14.50
CA ARG A 179 3.33 -17.36 -15.09
C ARG A 179 4.28 -16.96 -13.97
N PRO A 180 5.39 -17.68 -13.74
CA PRO A 180 6.47 -17.24 -12.86
C PRO A 180 6.81 -15.80 -13.14
N ARG A 181 6.73 -14.96 -12.11
CA ARG A 181 6.99 -13.53 -12.17
C ARG A 181 7.70 -13.11 -10.90
N ILE A 182 8.72 -12.27 -11.06
CA ILE A 182 9.36 -11.57 -9.95
C ILE A 182 9.29 -10.08 -10.30
N ASP A 183 8.76 -9.31 -9.35
CA ASP A 183 8.63 -7.87 -9.40
C ASP A 183 9.71 -7.26 -8.48
N TYR A 184 10.38 -6.20 -8.92
CA TYR A 184 11.44 -5.52 -8.16
C TYR A 184 11.13 -4.02 -8.03
N PRO A 185 10.67 -3.58 -6.84
CA PRO A 185 10.56 -2.16 -6.50
C PRO A 185 11.95 -1.51 -6.39
N PHE A 186 12.14 -0.38 -7.06
CA PHE A 186 13.40 0.35 -7.11
C PHE A 186 13.20 1.85 -7.10
N LYS A 187 14.21 2.61 -6.64
CA LYS A 187 14.18 4.09 -6.51
C LYS A 187 13.09 4.68 -5.59
N GLY A 188 12.22 3.83 -5.02
CA GLY A 188 11.13 4.25 -4.13
C GLY A 188 9.86 4.67 -4.85
N ASP A 189 9.83 4.66 -6.19
CA ASP A 189 8.69 5.12 -6.98
C ASP A 189 8.43 4.31 -8.26
N ARG A 190 9.17 3.22 -8.49
CA ARG A 190 9.01 2.37 -9.68
C ARG A 190 9.13 0.89 -9.38
N ILE A 191 8.54 0.09 -10.26
CA ILE A 191 8.64 -1.36 -10.25
C ILE A 191 8.99 -1.81 -11.65
N PHE A 192 9.96 -2.72 -11.77
CA PHE A 192 10.13 -3.51 -12.99
C PHE A 192 9.94 -5.00 -12.71
N TYR A 193 9.63 -5.77 -13.73
CA TYR A 193 9.44 -7.21 -13.58
C TYR A 193 9.94 -7.99 -14.78
N TYR A 194 10.17 -9.27 -14.53
CA TYR A 194 10.29 -10.32 -15.55
C TYR A 194 9.26 -11.42 -15.27
N ARG A 195 8.68 -11.97 -16.33
CA ARG A 195 7.78 -13.13 -16.25
C ARG A 195 7.94 -14.09 -17.41
N GLU A 196 7.80 -15.37 -17.13
CA GLU A 196 8.00 -16.42 -18.12
C GLU A 196 6.75 -17.29 -18.28
N LYS A 197 6.53 -17.77 -19.50
CA LYS A 197 5.51 -18.78 -19.78
C LYS A 197 6.17 -20.15 -19.64
N ARG A 198 5.54 -21.06 -18.90
CA ARG A 198 6.03 -22.44 -18.80
C ARG A 198 6.00 -23.11 -20.16
N LYS A 199 7.09 -23.82 -20.50
CA LYS A 199 7.15 -24.61 -21.73
C LYS A 199 6.17 -25.78 -21.60
N SER A 200 5.30 -25.94 -22.59
CA SER A 200 4.31 -27.01 -22.60
C SER A 200 4.06 -27.52 -24.01
N ILE A 201 3.76 -28.80 -24.13
CA ILE A 201 3.25 -29.44 -25.35
C ILE A 201 1.75 -29.75 -25.18
N GLY A 202 1.04 -29.88 -26.29
CA GLY A 202 -0.42 -30.08 -26.29
C GLY A 202 -1.23 -28.83 -25.91
N LYS A 203 -2.56 -28.96 -25.91
CA LYS A 203 -3.53 -27.90 -25.55
C LYS A 203 -4.67 -28.50 -24.71
N GLY A 204 -5.34 -27.65 -23.93
CA GLY A 204 -6.50 -28.06 -23.11
C GLY A 204 -6.16 -29.17 -22.12
N LYS A 205 -6.99 -30.22 -22.06
CA LYS A 205 -6.81 -31.35 -21.15
C LYS A 205 -5.58 -32.22 -21.44
N GLY A 206 -4.98 -32.11 -22.63
CA GLY A 206 -3.75 -32.83 -23.00
C GLY A 206 -2.48 -31.98 -22.86
N LYS A 207 -2.52 -30.89 -22.09
CA LYS A 207 -1.38 -29.98 -21.92
C LYS A 207 -0.40 -30.57 -20.89
N GLU A 208 0.81 -30.84 -21.34
CA GLU A 208 1.91 -31.32 -20.50
C GLU A 208 2.99 -30.24 -20.38
N TYR A 209 3.45 -29.98 -19.17
CA TYR A 209 4.52 -29.01 -18.92
C TYR A 209 5.88 -29.69 -18.91
N LEU A 210 6.77 -29.24 -19.79
CA LEU A 210 8.14 -29.76 -19.93
C LEU A 210 9.10 -29.23 -18.86
N THR A 211 8.68 -28.23 -18.10
CA THR A 211 9.52 -27.53 -17.12
C THR A 211 8.79 -27.33 -15.80
N THR A 212 9.56 -27.24 -14.71
CA THR A 212 9.05 -26.96 -13.37
C THR A 212 8.88 -25.45 -13.16
N TYR A 213 8.03 -25.07 -12.22
CA TYR A 213 7.94 -23.67 -11.78
C TYR A 213 9.29 -23.16 -11.27
N SER A 214 10.03 -23.98 -10.51
CA SER A 214 11.35 -23.61 -9.99
C SER A 214 12.35 -23.25 -11.08
N GLN A 215 12.41 -24.02 -12.18
CA GLN A 215 13.30 -23.69 -13.31
C GLN A 215 13.03 -22.30 -13.88
N HIS A 216 11.76 -21.93 -14.01
CA HIS A 216 11.37 -20.61 -14.51
C HIS A 216 11.59 -19.50 -13.47
N TYR A 217 11.33 -19.72 -12.18
CA TYR A 217 11.67 -18.72 -11.16
C TYR A 217 13.16 -18.47 -11.06
N ARG A 218 14.01 -19.50 -11.23
CA ARG A 218 15.47 -19.33 -11.35
C ARG A 218 15.83 -18.45 -12.55
N SER A 219 15.24 -18.72 -13.71
CA SER A 219 15.49 -17.95 -14.94
C SER A 219 15.07 -16.48 -14.78
N VAL A 220 13.84 -16.25 -14.32
CA VAL A 220 13.31 -14.92 -14.01
C VAL A 220 14.19 -14.18 -12.99
N ALA A 221 14.62 -14.84 -11.92
CA ALA A 221 15.50 -14.25 -10.91
C ALA A 221 16.87 -13.88 -11.51
N SER A 222 17.39 -14.71 -12.42
CA SER A 222 18.64 -14.43 -13.12
C SER A 222 18.51 -13.20 -14.03
N SER A 223 17.35 -13.02 -14.69
CA SER A 223 17.04 -11.81 -15.45
C SER A 223 17.02 -10.56 -14.56
N ILE A 224 16.38 -10.63 -13.38
CA ILE A 224 16.37 -9.54 -12.40
C ILE A 224 17.80 -9.17 -11.98
N VAL A 225 18.62 -10.15 -11.55
CA VAL A 225 19.99 -9.90 -11.06
C VAL A 225 20.91 -9.37 -12.16
N SER A 226 20.66 -9.75 -13.41
CA SER A 226 21.45 -9.28 -14.55
C SER A 226 21.04 -7.90 -15.05
N ASP A 227 19.87 -7.39 -14.63
CA ASP A 227 19.36 -6.08 -15.02
C ASP A 227 20.18 -4.94 -14.42
N GLU A 228 20.54 -3.94 -15.23
CA GLU A 228 21.32 -2.80 -14.78
C GLU A 228 20.59 -1.96 -13.72
N ARG A 229 19.25 -1.92 -13.75
CA ARG A 229 18.44 -1.26 -12.70
C ARG A 229 18.63 -1.93 -11.35
N PHE A 230 18.65 -3.26 -11.31
CA PHE A 230 18.94 -4.02 -10.09
C PHE A 230 20.35 -3.74 -9.60
N LYS A 231 21.35 -3.88 -10.48
CA LYS A 231 22.77 -3.70 -10.14
C LYS A 231 23.05 -2.29 -9.59
N HIS A 232 22.50 -1.27 -10.25
CA HIS A 232 22.64 0.10 -9.80
C HIS A 232 21.98 0.30 -8.44
N ASP A 233 20.72 -0.15 -8.27
CA ASP A 233 19.96 0.02 -7.04
C ASP A 233 20.68 -0.62 -5.84
N ILE A 234 21.17 -1.86 -5.97
CA ILE A 234 21.90 -2.53 -4.87
C ILE A 234 23.26 -1.88 -4.57
N ALA A 235 23.94 -1.34 -5.58
CA ALA A 235 25.26 -0.70 -5.42
C ALA A 235 25.13 0.69 -4.80
N SER A 236 24.09 1.44 -5.16
CA SER A 236 23.89 2.81 -4.68
C SER A 236 23.25 2.89 -3.30
N SER A 237 22.66 1.80 -2.80
CA SER A 237 21.75 1.89 -1.67
C SER A 237 22.01 0.90 -0.53
N ASP A 238 23.00 0.02 -0.60
CA ASP A 238 23.23 -1.05 0.41
C ASP A 238 21.92 -1.74 0.84
N LEU A 239 21.06 -2.08 -0.14
CA LEU A 239 19.77 -2.71 0.12
C LEU A 239 19.98 -4.18 0.48
N SER A 240 20.29 -4.44 1.76
CA SER A 240 20.35 -5.77 2.35
C SER A 240 18.98 -6.21 2.89
N SER A 241 17.97 -6.24 2.02
CA SER A 241 16.64 -6.75 2.41
C SER A 241 16.54 -8.27 2.23
N TRP A 242 15.70 -8.91 3.04
CA TRP A 242 15.37 -10.32 2.88
C TRP A 242 14.86 -10.62 1.46
N GLY A 243 14.02 -9.75 0.89
CA GLY A 243 13.51 -9.95 -0.47
C GLY A 243 14.61 -9.95 -1.53
N VAL A 244 15.58 -9.05 -1.43
CA VAL A 244 16.76 -9.04 -2.33
C VAL A 244 17.56 -10.35 -2.21
N SER A 245 17.74 -10.85 -0.98
CA SER A 245 18.46 -12.11 -0.75
C SER A 245 17.74 -13.31 -1.38
N GLN A 246 16.39 -13.34 -1.33
CA GLN A 246 15.61 -14.41 -1.98
C GLN A 246 15.76 -14.41 -3.49
N ILE A 247 15.84 -13.24 -4.13
CA ILE A 247 16.06 -13.13 -5.58
C ILE A 247 17.46 -13.64 -5.95
N ARG A 248 18.51 -13.25 -5.22
CA ARG A 248 19.89 -13.73 -5.45
C ARG A 248 20.04 -15.24 -5.20
N MET A 249 19.36 -15.76 -4.18
CA MET A 249 19.35 -17.20 -3.89
C MET A 249 18.67 -17.97 -5.04
N ALA A 250 17.53 -17.49 -5.54
CA ALA A 250 16.86 -18.12 -6.66
C ALA A 250 17.67 -18.05 -7.97
N SER A 251 18.36 -16.93 -8.25
CA SER A 251 19.21 -16.82 -9.44
C SER A 251 20.39 -17.80 -9.42
N SER A 252 20.95 -18.08 -8.23
CA SER A 252 22.02 -19.08 -8.04
C SER A 252 21.52 -20.53 -8.00
N GLY A 253 20.21 -20.74 -8.04
CA GLY A 253 19.57 -22.06 -8.17
C GLY A 253 18.82 -22.54 -6.92
N GLY A 254 18.95 -21.86 -5.78
CA GLY A 254 18.17 -22.11 -4.58
C GLY A 254 16.80 -21.44 -4.66
N VAL A 255 15.82 -22.11 -5.28
CA VAL A 255 14.47 -21.55 -5.43
C VAL A 255 13.64 -21.84 -4.17
N PRO A 256 13.37 -20.82 -3.31
CA PRO A 256 12.73 -21.03 -2.00
C PRO A 256 11.27 -21.44 -2.10
N SER A 257 10.57 -21.01 -3.15
CA SER A 257 9.18 -21.37 -3.39
C SER A 257 8.80 -21.23 -4.87
N SER A 258 7.87 -22.07 -5.29
CA SER A 258 7.21 -21.99 -6.59
C SER A 258 5.82 -21.31 -6.54
N SER A 259 5.40 -20.79 -5.38
CA SER A 259 4.08 -20.15 -5.22
C SER A 259 4.10 -18.65 -5.53
N PRO A 260 3.04 -18.08 -6.14
CA PRO A 260 2.93 -16.63 -6.34
C PRO A 260 2.94 -15.84 -5.03
N SER A 261 2.34 -16.38 -3.97
CA SER A 261 2.26 -15.71 -2.66
C SER A 261 3.63 -15.39 -2.08
N PHE A 262 4.60 -16.30 -2.21
CA PHE A 262 5.95 -16.08 -1.74
C PHE A 262 6.61 -14.90 -2.46
N TRP A 263 6.47 -14.82 -3.77
CA TRP A 263 7.07 -13.74 -4.58
C TRP A 263 6.36 -12.40 -4.38
N ILE A 264 5.08 -12.40 -4.02
CA ILE A 264 4.39 -11.20 -3.53
C ILE A 264 5.02 -10.74 -2.21
N SER A 265 5.26 -11.64 -1.25
CA SER A 265 5.95 -11.29 0.00
C SER A 265 7.36 -10.73 -0.23
N VAL A 266 8.10 -11.29 -1.19
CA VAL A 266 9.41 -10.76 -1.62
C VAL A 266 9.28 -9.33 -2.13
N ARG A 267 8.33 -9.05 -3.04
CA ARG A 267 8.05 -7.69 -3.53
C ARG A 267 7.69 -6.74 -2.38
N MET A 268 6.75 -7.12 -1.53
CA MET A 268 6.29 -6.30 -0.40
C MET A 268 7.45 -5.94 0.55
N ASN A 269 8.33 -6.90 0.83
CA ASN A 269 9.49 -6.65 1.69
C ASN A 269 10.44 -5.61 1.07
N ILE A 270 10.76 -5.74 -0.23
CA ILE A 270 11.61 -4.78 -0.93
C ILE A 270 10.92 -3.41 -0.97
N HIS A 271 9.64 -3.39 -1.31
CA HIS A 271 8.82 -2.17 -1.37
C HIS A 271 8.86 -1.37 -0.07
N ILE A 272 8.58 -2.01 1.06
CA ILE A 272 8.59 -1.35 2.38
C ILE A 272 9.95 -0.71 2.65
N GLN A 273 11.05 -1.41 2.33
CA GLN A 273 12.40 -0.87 2.51
C GLN A 273 12.66 0.33 1.61
N GLN A 274 12.18 0.30 0.36
CA GLN A 274 12.31 1.43 -0.56
C GLN A 274 11.49 2.64 -0.10
N GLN A 275 10.26 2.42 0.40
CA GLN A 275 9.44 3.50 0.94
C GLN A 275 10.04 4.11 2.22
N LEU A 276 10.54 3.29 3.14
CA LEU A 276 11.24 3.77 4.34
C LEU A 276 12.43 4.66 3.97
N ARG A 277 13.25 4.24 2.99
CA ARG A 277 14.38 5.03 2.50
C ARG A 277 13.96 6.33 1.84
N ARG A 278 12.97 6.28 0.95
CA ARG A 278 12.41 7.47 0.28
C ARG A 278 11.93 8.50 1.30
N LEU A 279 11.30 8.04 2.37
CA LEU A 279 10.79 8.87 3.46
C LEU A 279 11.86 9.29 4.49
N GLY A 280 13.13 8.91 4.30
CA GLY A 280 14.23 9.28 5.20
C GLY A 280 14.35 8.43 6.47
N HIS A 281 13.64 7.30 6.55
CA HIS A 281 13.75 6.33 7.64
C HIS A 281 14.76 5.23 7.27
N TYR A 282 15.99 5.32 7.80
CA TYR A 282 16.95 4.22 7.66
C TYR A 282 16.52 3.05 8.55
N ALA A 283 16.09 1.94 7.94
CA ALA A 283 16.12 0.67 8.64
C ALA A 283 17.59 0.30 8.87
N SER A 284 18.05 0.28 10.13
CA SER A 284 19.23 -0.52 10.45
C SER A 284 18.96 -1.96 10.00
N PRO A 285 19.94 -2.66 9.40
CA PRO A 285 19.77 -4.07 9.07
C PRO A 285 19.33 -4.79 10.35
N LEU A 286 18.17 -5.45 10.27
CA LEU A 286 17.67 -6.31 11.34
C LEU A 286 18.80 -7.25 11.71
N SER A 287 19.37 -7.08 12.92
CA SER A 287 20.25 -8.07 13.51
C SER A 287 19.52 -9.40 13.41
N THR A 288 20.18 -10.39 12.82
CA THR A 288 19.69 -11.76 12.71
C THR A 288 19.05 -12.17 14.03
N PHE A 289 17.79 -12.58 13.98
CA PHE A 289 17.22 -13.39 15.04
C PHE A 289 17.98 -14.71 15.00
N ASP A 290 18.97 -14.84 15.90
CA ASP A 290 19.53 -16.14 16.31
C ASP A 290 18.50 -16.93 17.13
#